data_AF-A0A8D3E0V7-F1
#
_entry.id   AF-A0A8D3E0V7-F1
#
_cell.length_a   1.000
_cell.length_b   1.000
_cell.length_c   1.000
_cell.angle_alpha   90.00
_cell.angle_beta   90.00
_cell.angle_gamma   90.00
#
_symmetry.space_group_name_H-M   'P 1'
#
loop_
_entity.id
_entity.type
_entity.pdbx_description
1 polymer ?
#
loop_
_entity_poly.entity_id
_entity_poly.type
_entity_poly.pdbx_seq_one_letter_code
_entity_poly.pdbx_strand_id
1 'polypeptide(L)'
;LWSDHILICLSITKITITETIGPKEGWQVYSSAQDADGRCICTVVAPEQNLCSRDAKSRQLRQLLEKVQNMSQSIEVLNLRTQRDFQYVIKMENQMKGLRTKFRQIEDDRKSVMARNFQKGCTQ
;
A
#
# COMPACT_ATOMS: atom_id res chain seq x y z
N LEU A 1 -14.63 -37.33 -67.05
CA LEU A 1 -15.49 -37.78 -65.92
C LEU A 1 -14.76 -38.52 -64.79
N TRP A 2 -13.73 -39.34 -65.03
CA TRP A 2 -12.94 -39.96 -63.93
C TRP A 2 -11.62 -39.23 -63.60
N SER A 3 -11.23 -38.24 -64.38
CA SER A 3 -10.03 -37.41 -64.13
C SER A 3 -10.34 -36.14 -63.33
N ASP A 4 -11.58 -35.64 -63.42
CA ASP A 4 -12.02 -34.41 -62.75
C ASP A 4 -12.26 -34.62 -61.24
N HIS A 5 -12.73 -35.80 -60.86
CA HIS A 5 -12.90 -36.19 -59.44
C HIS A 5 -11.56 -36.39 -58.71
N ILE A 6 -10.52 -36.82 -59.42
CA ILE A 6 -9.17 -36.99 -58.85
C ILE A 6 -8.56 -35.62 -58.53
N LEU A 7 -8.76 -34.62 -59.41
CA LEU A 7 -8.26 -33.26 -59.20
C LEU A 7 -9.00 -32.55 -58.05
N ILE A 8 -10.30 -32.79 -57.89
CA ILE A 8 -11.09 -32.26 -56.76
C ILE A 8 -10.65 -32.91 -55.44
N CYS A 9 -10.41 -34.23 -55.40
CA CYS A 9 -9.86 -34.90 -54.22
C CYS A 9 -8.46 -34.37 -53.86
N LEU A 10 -7.54 -34.17 -54.81
CA LEU A 10 -6.21 -33.60 -54.54
C LEU A 10 -6.27 -32.13 -54.05
N SER A 11 -7.30 -31.38 -54.43
CA SER A 11 -7.51 -30.00 -53.99
C SER A 11 -8.05 -29.94 -52.55
N ILE A 12 -8.93 -30.88 -52.19
CA ILE A 12 -9.54 -30.99 -50.85
C ILE A 12 -8.56 -31.62 -49.85
N THR A 13 -7.70 -32.56 -50.28
CA THR A 13 -6.72 -33.23 -49.40
C THR A 13 -5.49 -32.36 -49.05
N LYS A 14 -5.25 -31.26 -49.80
CA LYS A 14 -4.29 -30.21 -49.38
C LYS A 14 -4.83 -29.30 -48.28
N ILE A 15 -6.13 -29.38 -47.99
CA ILE A 15 -6.79 -28.72 -46.87
C ILE A 15 -6.95 -29.76 -45.75
N THR A 16 -5.83 -30.36 -45.34
CA THR A 16 -5.76 -31.15 -44.11
C THR A 16 -4.52 -30.70 -43.36
N ILE A 17 -4.78 -29.89 -42.34
CA ILE A 17 -3.94 -29.72 -41.16
C ILE A 17 -2.55 -29.18 -41.50
N THR A 18 -2.50 -27.93 -41.96
CA THR A 18 -1.42 -27.04 -41.49
C THR A 18 -1.78 -26.59 -40.09
N GLU A 19 -1.52 -27.48 -39.14
CA GLU A 19 -1.19 -27.11 -37.77
C GLU A 19 0.13 -26.33 -37.83
N THR A 20 0.07 -25.08 -38.31
CA THR A 20 1.16 -24.13 -38.11
C THR A 20 1.08 -23.69 -36.67
N ILE A 21 1.82 -24.43 -35.84
CA ILE A 21 2.47 -23.97 -34.62
C ILE A 21 2.52 -22.44 -34.63
N GLY A 22 1.63 -21.83 -33.84
CA GLY A 22 1.54 -20.39 -33.75
C GLY A 22 2.87 -19.82 -33.23
N PRO A 23 3.45 -18.81 -33.89
CA PRO A 23 4.37 -17.94 -33.20
C PRO A 23 3.55 -17.07 -32.27
N LYS A 24 3.76 -17.28 -30.96
CA LYS A 24 3.63 -16.21 -29.98
C LYS A 24 4.41 -15.01 -30.53
N GLU A 25 3.74 -13.86 -30.68
CA GLU A 25 4.27 -12.59 -31.23
C GLU A 25 4.04 -12.29 -32.73
N GLY A 26 2.78 -12.20 -33.17
CA GLY A 26 2.45 -11.60 -34.47
C GLY A 26 0.99 -11.16 -34.58
N TRP A 27 0.74 -10.03 -35.25
CA TRP A 27 -0.61 -9.52 -35.53
C TRP A 27 -1.34 -10.47 -36.49
N GLN A 28 -2.50 -11.00 -36.09
CA GLN A 28 -3.38 -11.73 -37.00
C GLN A 28 -4.31 -10.76 -37.74
N VAL A 29 -4.19 -10.72 -39.06
CA VAL A 29 -5.04 -9.91 -39.96
C VAL A 29 -6.09 -10.84 -40.57
N TYR A 30 -7.36 -10.54 -40.36
CA TYR A 30 -8.46 -11.21 -41.07
C TYR A 30 -8.81 -10.36 -42.31
N SER A 31 -8.98 -11.01 -43.46
CA SER A 31 -8.97 -10.42 -44.81
C SER A 31 -9.87 -9.19 -45.04
N SER A 32 -9.49 -8.44 -46.06
CA SER A 32 -10.05 -7.17 -46.51
C SER A 32 -11.50 -7.23 -47.00
N ALA A 33 -12.40 -6.48 -46.37
CA ALA A 33 -13.68 -6.11 -46.98
C ALA A 33 -13.45 -4.96 -47.98
N GLN A 34 -14.03 -5.03 -49.18
CA GLN A 34 -13.92 -3.94 -50.17
C GLN A 34 -15.09 -2.96 -50.00
N ASP A 35 -14.77 -1.68 -49.87
CA ASP A 35 -15.76 -0.60 -49.95
C ASP A 35 -16.22 -0.42 -51.42
N ALA A 36 -17.38 0.21 -51.61
CA ALA A 36 -17.99 0.46 -52.93
C ALA A 36 -17.08 1.22 -53.93
N ASP A 37 -16.01 1.87 -53.43
CA ASP A 37 -14.99 2.58 -54.22
C ASP A 37 -13.75 1.72 -54.57
N GLY A 38 -13.77 0.41 -54.30
CA GLY A 38 -12.65 -0.50 -54.60
C GLY A 38 -11.44 -0.38 -53.67
N ARG A 39 -11.57 0.29 -52.52
CA ARG A 39 -10.53 0.34 -51.48
C ARG A 39 -10.70 -0.82 -50.50
N CYS A 40 -9.64 -1.58 -50.26
CA CYS A 40 -9.62 -2.69 -49.29
C CYS A 40 -9.49 -2.16 -47.86
N ILE A 41 -10.45 -2.48 -47.00
CA ILE A 41 -10.43 -2.19 -45.56
C ILE A 41 -9.96 -3.43 -44.80
N CYS A 42 -8.82 -3.32 -44.13
CA CYS A 42 -8.26 -4.38 -43.28
C CYS A 42 -8.55 -4.09 -41.81
N THR A 43 -9.33 -4.95 -41.15
CA THR A 43 -9.54 -4.86 -39.70
C THR A 43 -8.56 -5.78 -39.00
N VAL A 44 -7.58 -5.20 -38.32
CA VAL A 44 -6.60 -5.95 -37.52
C VAL A 44 -7.17 -6.23 -36.13
N VAL A 45 -7.13 -7.48 -35.69
CA VAL A 45 -7.45 -7.83 -34.29
C VAL A 45 -6.19 -7.56 -33.49
N ALA A 46 -6.15 -6.42 -32.81
CA ALA A 46 -5.12 -6.15 -31.85
C ALA A 46 -5.25 -7.13 -30.67
N PRO A 47 -4.18 -7.86 -30.28
CA PRO A 47 -4.19 -8.51 -28.97
C PRO A 47 -4.40 -7.43 -27.91
N GLU A 48 -5.32 -7.66 -26.98
CA GLU A 48 -5.70 -6.76 -25.86
C GLU A 48 -4.54 -5.82 -25.47
N GLN A 49 -4.52 -4.60 -26.01
CA GLN A 49 -3.49 -3.59 -25.72
C GLN A 49 -3.69 -2.96 -24.34
N ASN A 50 -4.24 -3.72 -23.39
CA ASN A 50 -4.52 -3.30 -22.03
C ASN A 50 -3.36 -3.54 -21.05
N LEU A 51 -2.21 -4.04 -21.52
CA LEU A 51 -1.11 -4.47 -20.63
C LEU A 51 -0.20 -3.34 -20.12
N CYS A 52 -0.28 -2.11 -20.63
CA CYS A 52 0.76 -1.09 -20.33
C CYS A 52 0.34 0.17 -19.55
N SER A 53 -0.90 0.29 -19.05
CA SER A 53 -1.23 1.43 -18.17
C SER A 53 -2.27 1.10 -17.11
N ARG A 54 -3.32 0.37 -17.49
CA ARG A 54 -4.36 -0.08 -16.54
C ARG A 54 -3.81 -1.08 -15.52
N ASP A 55 -2.94 -2.00 -15.94
CA ASP A 55 -2.27 -2.94 -15.04
C ASP A 55 -1.17 -2.31 -14.20
N ALA A 56 -0.41 -1.35 -14.75
CA ALA A 56 0.57 -0.59 -13.98
C ALA A 56 -0.11 0.26 -12.89
N LYS A 57 -1.18 0.97 -13.24
CA LYS A 57 -2.01 1.76 -12.30
C LYS A 57 -2.71 0.88 -11.27
N SER A 58 -3.20 -0.31 -11.67
CA SER A 58 -3.79 -1.30 -10.76
C SER A 58 -2.78 -1.86 -9.77
N ARG A 59 -1.56 -2.18 -10.24
CA ARG A 59 -0.43 -2.61 -9.37
C ARG A 59 0.01 -1.50 -8.42
N GLN A 60 0.14 -0.26 -8.89
CA GLN A 60 0.46 0.89 -8.05
C GLN A 60 -0.62 1.13 -6.99
N LEU A 61 -1.90 1.00 -7.35
CA LEU A 61 -3.01 1.16 -6.40
C LEU A 61 -2.99 0.07 -5.32
N ARG A 62 -2.71 -1.20 -5.68
CA ARG A 62 -2.53 -2.29 -4.71
C ARG A 62 -1.38 -2.03 -3.75
N GLN A 63 -0.22 -1.62 -4.27
CA GLN A 63 0.94 -1.28 -3.44
C GLN A 63 0.66 -0.09 -2.51
N LEU A 64 -0.10 0.90 -2.99
CA LEU A 64 -0.50 2.04 -2.16
C LEU A 64 -1.46 1.62 -1.05
N LEU A 65 -2.45 0.77 -1.36
CA LEU A 65 -3.38 0.21 -0.37
C LEU A 65 -2.65 -0.60 0.70
N GLU A 66 -1.70 -1.45 0.31
CA GLU A 66 -0.86 -2.21 1.25
C GLU A 66 -0.02 -1.29 2.15
N LYS A 67 0.57 -0.23 1.59
CA LYS A 67 1.31 0.77 2.37
C LYS A 67 0.41 1.53 3.34
N VAL A 68 -0.77 1.96 2.91
CA VAL A 68 -1.74 2.66 3.76
C VAL A 68 -2.22 1.76 4.90
N GLN A 69 -2.49 0.48 4.62
CA GLN A 69 -2.89 -0.49 5.65
C GLN A 69 -1.76 -0.78 6.65
N ASN A 70 -0.51 -0.86 6.18
CA ASN A 70 0.65 -0.99 7.08
C ASN A 70 0.82 0.26 7.96
N MET A 71 0.65 1.45 7.37
CA MET A 71 0.67 2.71 8.12
C MET A 71 -0.46 2.79 9.14
N SER A 72 -1.67 2.34 8.82
CA SER A 72 -2.79 2.37 9.78
C SER A 72 -2.51 1.50 11.01
N GLN A 73 -1.93 0.31 10.81
CA GLN A 73 -1.50 -0.56 11.92
C GLN A 73 -0.36 0.08 12.74
N SER A 74 0.61 0.70 12.07
CA SER A 74 1.72 1.39 12.73
C SER A 74 1.24 2.58 13.57
N ILE A 75 0.23 3.32 13.09
CA ILE A 75 -0.40 4.43 13.83
C ILE A 75 -1.11 3.92 15.08
N GLU A 76 -1.82 2.80 15.00
CA GLU A 76 -2.50 2.20 16.15
C GLU A 76 -1.50 1.76 17.23
N VAL A 77 -0.43 1.07 16.83
CA VAL A 77 0.67 0.67 17.74
C VAL A 77 1.36 1.91 18.35
N LEU A 78 1.58 2.95 17.55
CA LEU A 78 2.15 4.19 18.04
C LEU A 78 1.23 4.86 19.06
N ASN A 79 -0.07 4.91 18.82
CA ASN A 79 -1.04 5.47 19.77
C ASN A 79 -1.02 4.74 21.12
N LEU A 80 -0.99 3.40 21.09
CA LEU A 80 -0.86 2.59 22.32
C LEU A 80 0.44 2.90 23.07
N ARG A 81 1.55 3.10 22.34
CA ARG A 81 2.84 3.45 22.93
C ARG A 81 2.81 4.86 23.54
N THR A 82 2.34 5.86 22.79
CA THR A 82 2.17 7.24 23.25
C THR A 82 1.29 7.33 24.50
N GLN A 83 0.19 6.57 24.54
CA GLN A 83 -0.70 6.54 25.70
C GLN A 83 -0.01 5.97 26.94
N ARG A 84 0.81 4.92 26.78
CA ARG A 84 1.62 4.35 27.87
C ARG A 84 2.71 5.33 28.35
N ASP A 85 3.41 5.96 27.42
CA ASP A 85 4.46 6.93 27.74
C ASP A 85 3.88 8.14 28.49
N PHE A 86 2.68 8.58 28.11
CA PHE A 86 1.96 9.63 28.82
C PHE A 86 1.62 9.23 30.26
N GLN A 87 1.16 7.99 30.50
CA GLN A 87 0.92 7.48 31.86
C GLN A 87 2.19 7.46 32.71
N TYR A 88 3.32 7.09 32.11
CA TYR A 88 4.62 7.13 32.81
C TYR A 88 5.00 8.56 33.22
N VAL A 89 4.83 9.53 32.33
CA VAL A 89 5.08 10.95 32.62
C VAL A 89 4.18 11.46 33.74
N ILE A 90 2.87 11.18 33.70
CA ILE A 90 1.94 11.57 34.77
C ILE A 90 2.36 11.00 36.12
N LYS A 91 2.74 9.71 36.16
CA LYS A 91 3.15 9.07 37.41
C LYS A 91 4.39 9.74 38.00
N MET A 92 5.39 10.02 37.17
CA MET A 92 6.58 10.75 37.60
C MET A 92 6.25 12.16 38.09
N GLU A 93 5.37 12.87 37.39
CA GLU A 93 4.95 14.22 37.79
C GLU A 93 4.29 14.22 39.18
N ASN A 94 3.41 13.25 39.45
CA ASN A 94 2.78 13.09 40.76
C ASN A 94 3.78 12.77 41.86
N GLN A 95 4.78 11.92 41.57
CA GLN A 95 5.87 11.65 42.51
C GLN A 95 6.69 12.92 42.80
N MET A 96 7.02 13.71 41.78
CA MET A 96 7.73 14.98 41.93
C MET A 96 6.94 16.01 42.73
N LYS A 97 5.62 16.09 42.52
CA LYS A 97 4.73 16.95 43.32
C LYS A 97 4.73 16.53 44.80
N GLY A 98 4.66 15.23 45.08
CA GLY A 98 4.74 14.68 46.44
C GLY A 98 6.11 14.91 47.10
N LEU A 99 7.20 14.87 46.34
CA LEU A 99 8.53 15.22 46.86
C LEU A 99 8.61 16.73 47.18
N ARG A 100 8.09 17.58 46.30
CA ARG A 100 8.08 19.03 46.50
C ARG A 100 7.33 19.45 47.76
N THR A 101 6.18 18.84 48.03
CA THR A 101 5.39 19.14 49.25
C THR A 101 6.14 18.72 50.51
N LYS A 102 6.78 17.54 50.52
CA LYS A 102 7.63 17.09 51.63
C LYS A 102 8.81 18.03 51.87
N PHE A 103 9.50 18.46 50.82
CA PHE A 103 10.60 19.42 50.96
C PHE A 103 10.14 20.75 51.55
N ARG A 104 8.97 21.25 51.12
CA ARG A 104 8.40 22.48 51.67
C ARG A 104 8.08 22.33 53.15
N GLN A 105 7.48 21.20 53.54
CA GLN A 105 7.18 20.91 54.95
C GLN A 105 8.45 20.86 55.80
N ILE A 106 9.50 20.17 55.34
CA ILE A 106 10.79 20.10 56.05
C ILE A 106 11.39 21.50 56.23
N GLU A 107 11.33 22.35 55.21
CA GLU A 107 11.84 23.71 55.27
C GLU A 107 11.04 24.60 56.24
N ASP A 108 9.72 24.47 56.26
CA ASP A 108 8.85 25.20 57.18
C ASP A 108 9.04 24.71 58.63
N ASP A 109 9.20 23.40 58.85
CA ASP A 109 9.50 22.81 60.15
C ASP A 109 10.84 23.33 60.68
N ARG A 110 11.88 23.33 59.82
CA ARG A 110 13.21 23.87 60.13
C ARG A 110 13.14 25.34 60.56
N LYS A 111 12.39 26.17 59.82
CA LYS A 111 12.16 27.58 60.18
C LYS A 111 11.46 27.73 61.53
N SER A 112 10.44 26.91 61.81
CA SER A 112 9.73 26.96 63.08
C SER A 112 10.65 26.59 64.26
N VAL A 113 11.51 25.58 64.09
CA VAL A 113 12.47 25.16 65.11
C VAL A 113 13.49 26.25 65.37
N MET A 114 14.04 26.85 64.30
CA MET A 114 14.97 27.99 64.44
C MET A 114 14.31 29.15 65.20
N ALA A 115 13.09 29.54 64.83
CA ALA A 115 12.37 30.64 65.50
C ALA A 115 12.17 30.38 67.01
N ARG A 116 11.82 29.14 67.40
CA ARG A 116 11.70 28.75 68.82
C ARG A 116 13.03 28.82 69.55
N ASN A 117 14.13 28.43 68.91
CA ASN A 117 15.46 28.49 69.51
C ASN A 117 15.92 29.94 69.72
N PHE A 118 15.66 30.84 68.76
CA PHE A 118 15.94 32.27 68.93
C PHE A 118 15.11 32.92 70.05
N GLN A 119 13.81 32.57 70.17
CA GLN A 119 12.95 33.05 71.26
C GLN A 119 13.52 32.67 72.64
N LYS A 120 13.98 31.42 72.78
CA LYS A 120 14.59 30.92 74.03
C LYS A 120 15.95 31.57 74.33
N GLY A 121 16.73 31.91 73.30
CA GLY A 121 18.02 32.57 73.46
C GLY A 121 17.93 34.04 73.89
N CYS A 122 16.86 34.76 73.53
CA CYS A 122 16.65 36.16 73.93
C CYS A 122 15.94 36.32 75.28
N THR A 123 15.48 35.21 75.89
CA THR A 123 14.84 35.21 77.22
C THR A 123 15.78 34.72 78.34
N GLN A 124 17.05 34.49 78.00
CA GLN A 124 18.16 34.24 78.92
C GLN A 124 18.98 35.52 79.08
#